data_AF-A0A0M0JQZ1-F1
#
_entry.id   AF-A0A0M0JQZ1-F1
#
_cell.length_a   1.000
_cell.length_b   1.000
_cell.length_c   1.000
_cell.angle_alpha   90.00
_cell.angle_beta   90.00
_cell.angle_gamma   90.00
#
_symmetry.space_group_name_H-M   'P 1'
#
loop_
_entity.id
_entity.type
_entity.pdbx_description
1 polymer ?
#
loop_
_entity_poly.entity_id
_entity_poly.type
_entity_poly.pdbx_seq_one_letter_code
_entity_poly.pdbx_strand_id
1 'polypeptide(L)'
;MNPASVSATADAAAASLDDAAAAREEERVYDTVLLSEMEYVEDDATYYYQCPCGDMFEITVEDLKNGITIARCPSCSLKVRVDTPLPSEGKRVGGAEGASSTT
;
A
#
# COMPACT_ATOMS: atom_id res chain seq x y z
N MET A 1 -52.77 17.10 -40.54
CA MET A 1 -51.97 17.35 -39.32
C MET A 1 -51.42 16.02 -38.82
N ASN A 2 -50.22 15.63 -39.28
CA ASN A 2 -49.40 14.57 -38.69
C ASN A 2 -48.20 15.27 -38.05
N PRO A 3 -48.06 15.27 -36.72
CA PRO A 3 -46.84 15.77 -36.12
C PRO A 3 -45.79 14.66 -36.02
N ALA A 4 -44.64 14.94 -36.65
CA ALA A 4 -43.28 14.49 -36.30
C ALA A 4 -43.06 12.97 -36.25
N SER A 5 -42.34 12.37 -37.21
CA SER A 5 -40.88 12.49 -37.35
C SER A 5 -40.17 12.45 -36.00
N VAL A 6 -39.87 11.25 -35.48
CA VAL A 6 -38.72 11.04 -34.61
C VAL A 6 -37.97 9.80 -35.08
N SER A 7 -36.92 10.05 -35.86
CA SER A 7 -35.75 9.19 -35.94
C SER A 7 -35.20 8.96 -34.54
N ALA A 8 -34.98 7.70 -34.17
CA ALA A 8 -33.92 7.34 -33.26
C ALA A 8 -33.34 6.01 -33.75
N THR A 9 -32.23 6.16 -34.44
CA THR A 9 -31.33 5.10 -34.90
C THR A 9 -30.85 4.25 -33.74
N ALA A 10 -30.58 2.99 -34.04
CA ALA A 10 -29.85 2.09 -33.18
C ALA A 10 -28.55 2.74 -32.66
N ASP A 11 -28.34 2.72 -31.35
CA ASP A 11 -27.03 2.97 -30.77
C ASP A 11 -26.70 1.87 -29.77
N ALA A 12 -25.93 0.92 -30.29
CA ALA A 12 -25.07 0.07 -29.52
C ALA A 12 -24.01 0.97 -28.84
N ALA A 13 -23.98 0.99 -27.52
CA ALA A 13 -22.83 1.49 -26.76
C ALA A 13 -22.45 0.48 -25.68
N ALA A 14 -22.08 -0.72 -26.12
CA ALA A 14 -21.18 -1.58 -25.38
C ALA A 14 -19.75 -1.05 -25.58
N ALA A 15 -19.20 -0.39 -24.56
CA ALA A 15 -17.78 -0.26 -24.23
C ALA A 15 -17.60 0.96 -23.30
N SER A 16 -17.89 0.80 -22.00
CA SER A 16 -17.53 1.80 -20.99
C SER A 16 -16.06 1.64 -20.57
N LEU A 17 -15.18 2.13 -21.44
CA LEU A 17 -14.00 2.95 -21.13
C LEU A 17 -13.31 2.69 -19.79
N ASP A 18 -12.69 1.53 -19.70
CA ASP A 18 -11.36 1.33 -19.14
C ASP A 18 -10.38 2.43 -19.63
N ASP A 19 -9.95 3.37 -18.77
CA ASP A 19 -8.59 3.99 -18.80
C ASP A 19 -8.28 4.95 -17.61
N ALA A 20 -8.92 4.81 -16.44
CA ALA A 20 -8.61 5.68 -15.28
C ALA A 20 -8.56 4.94 -13.92
N ALA A 21 -8.36 3.62 -13.93
CA ALA A 21 -8.33 2.79 -12.71
C ALA A 21 -6.90 2.53 -12.18
N ALA A 22 -5.86 3.06 -12.83
CA ALA A 22 -4.48 2.89 -12.36
C ALA A 22 -3.99 4.02 -11.43
N ALA A 23 -4.83 5.05 -11.18
CA ALA A 23 -4.41 6.23 -10.42
C ALA A 23 -5.46 6.76 -9.41
N ARG A 24 -6.48 5.97 -9.04
CA ARG A 24 -7.45 6.40 -8.00
C ARG A 24 -7.48 5.53 -6.75
N GLU A 25 -6.79 4.40 -6.77
CA GLU A 25 -6.66 3.50 -5.64
C GLU A 25 -5.20 3.46 -5.19
N GLU A 26 -4.69 4.62 -4.80
CA GLU A 26 -3.70 4.68 -3.72
C GLU A 26 -4.44 4.23 -2.45
N GLU A 27 -4.65 2.92 -2.36
CA GLU A 27 -5.25 2.23 -1.23
C GLU A 27 -4.55 2.76 0.02
N ARG A 28 -5.31 3.46 0.87
CA ARG A 28 -4.81 4.31 1.97
C ARG A 28 -3.96 3.49 2.95
N VAL A 29 -2.68 3.35 2.66
CA VAL A 29 -1.69 2.70 3.52
C VAL A 29 -1.38 3.67 4.65
N TYR A 30 -1.40 3.17 5.88
CA TYR A 30 -1.11 3.96 7.08
C TYR A 30 0.33 4.47 7.07
N ASP A 31 1.28 3.57 6.83
CA ASP A 31 2.70 3.88 6.79
C ASP A 31 3.49 2.84 5.99
N THR A 32 4.74 3.17 5.65
CA THR A 32 5.68 2.24 5.03
C THR A 32 6.77 1.86 6.03
N VAL A 33 6.78 0.59 6.42
CA VAL A 33 7.71 0.03 7.41
C VAL A 33 8.71 -0.88 6.72
N LEU A 34 9.96 -0.92 7.20
CA LEU A 34 10.94 -1.84 6.63
C LEU A 34 10.69 -3.25 7.16
N LEU A 35 10.90 -4.28 6.33
CA LEU A 35 10.81 -5.68 6.77
C LEU A 35 11.73 -5.98 7.97
N SER A 36 12.86 -5.28 8.06
CA SER A 36 13.82 -5.40 9.18
C SER A 36 13.30 -4.83 10.51
N GLU A 37 12.24 -4.02 10.49
CA GLU A 37 11.60 -3.46 11.70
C GLU A 37 10.45 -4.34 12.20
N MET A 38 10.05 -5.33 11.40
CA MET A 38 9.01 -6.29 11.77
C MET A 38 9.62 -7.46 12.54
N GLU A 39 8.86 -8.01 13.47
CA GLU A 39 9.24 -9.20 14.22
C GLU A 39 8.88 -10.46 13.43
N TYR A 40 9.88 -11.27 13.09
CA TYR A 40 9.68 -12.53 12.38
C TYR A 40 9.46 -13.68 13.36
N VAL A 41 8.35 -14.40 13.20
CA VAL A 41 8.05 -15.62 13.97
C VAL A 41 8.24 -16.83 13.06
N GLU A 42 9.21 -17.68 13.41
CA GLU A 42 9.55 -18.87 12.60
C GLU A 42 8.47 -19.97 12.67
N ASP A 43 7.68 -20.02 13.75
CA ASP A 43 6.63 -21.03 13.96
C ASP A 43 5.53 -20.91 12.90
N ASP A 44 5.09 -19.68 12.62
CA ASP A 44 4.04 -19.35 11.65
C ASP A 44 4.57 -18.78 10.32
N ALA A 45 5.89 -18.63 10.18
CA ALA A 45 6.53 -17.94 9.05
C ALA A 45 5.86 -16.60 8.71
N THR A 46 5.58 -15.81 9.74
CA THR A 46 4.78 -14.58 9.66
C THR A 46 5.52 -13.42 10.33
N TYR A 47 5.44 -12.25 9.72
CA TYR A 47 6.00 -11.01 10.26
C TYR A 47 4.93 -10.21 10.97
N TYR A 48 5.28 -9.70 12.15
CA TYR A 48 4.41 -8.89 13.00
C TYR A 48 4.95 -7.49 13.21
N TYR A 49 4.05 -6.51 13.27
CA TYR A 49 4.42 -5.11 13.56
C TYR A 49 3.40 -4.42 14.47
N GLN A 50 3.86 -3.57 15.38
CA GLN A 50 2.99 -2.91 16.36
C GLN A 50 2.04 -1.92 15.69
N CYS A 51 0.73 -2.15 15.82
CA CYS A 51 -0.29 -1.25 15.29
C CYS A 51 -0.66 -0.19 16.34
N PRO A 52 -0.83 1.10 15.96
CA PRO A 52 -1.21 2.17 16.89
C PRO A 52 -2.60 1.98 17.52
N CYS A 53 -3.41 1.03 17.06
CA CYS A 53 -4.69 0.70 17.68
C CYS A 53 -4.59 -0.29 18.86
N GLY A 54 -3.42 -0.90 19.10
CA GLY A 54 -3.17 -1.83 20.19
C GLY A 54 -3.03 -3.31 19.79
N ASP A 55 -3.29 -3.64 18.53
CA ASP A 55 -3.05 -4.97 17.95
C ASP A 55 -1.75 -5.02 17.13
N MET A 56 -1.49 -6.13 16.44
CA MET A 56 -0.33 -6.30 15.57
C MET A 56 -0.78 -6.48 14.12
N PHE A 57 -0.06 -5.87 13.19
CA PHE A 57 -0.14 -6.22 11.78
C PHE A 57 0.48 -7.59 11.56
N GLU A 58 -0.08 -8.36 10.64
CA GLU A 58 0.44 -9.67 10.25
C GLU A 58 0.61 -9.76 8.73
N ILE A 59 1.70 -10.40 8.28
CA ILE A 59 1.96 -10.70 6.87
C ILE A 59 2.81 -11.97 6.75
N THR A 60 2.40 -12.90 5.89
CA THR A 60 3.14 -14.14 5.71
C THR A 60 4.38 -13.94 4.84
N VAL A 61 5.41 -14.76 5.07
CA VAL A 61 6.59 -14.80 4.18
C VAL A 61 6.18 -15.22 2.77
N GLU A 62 5.15 -16.06 2.63
CA GLU A 62 4.66 -16.51 1.33
C GLU A 62 4.07 -15.32 0.54
N ASP A 63 3.28 -14.46 1.17
CA ASP A 63 2.78 -13.23 0.55
C ASP A 63 3.92 -12.33 0.06
N LEU A 64 4.94 -12.13 0.91
CA LEU A 64 6.12 -11.34 0.54
C LEU A 64 6.86 -11.94 -0.67
N LYS A 65 6.97 -13.27 -0.75
CA LYS A 65 7.55 -13.97 -1.92
C LYS A 65 6.71 -13.84 -3.18
N ASN A 66 5.39 -13.76 -3.04
CA ASN A 66 4.47 -13.50 -4.15
C ASN A 66 4.47 -12.02 -4.59
N GLY A 67 5.22 -11.15 -3.93
CA GLY A 67 5.28 -9.71 -4.21
C GLY A 67 4.17 -8.91 -3.52
N ILE A 68 3.45 -9.52 -2.58
CA ILE A 68 2.44 -8.87 -1.76
C ILE A 68 3.16 -8.29 -0.54
N THR A 69 3.24 -6.96 -0.48
CA THR A 69 3.92 -6.23 0.59
C THR A 69 2.95 -5.47 1.49
N ILE A 70 1.69 -5.87 1.53
CA ILE A 70 0.65 -5.17 2.29
C ILE A 70 0.31 -5.99 3.53
N ALA A 71 0.81 -5.57 4.69
CA ALA A 71 0.45 -6.17 5.96
C ALA A 71 -0.88 -5.60 6.45
N ARG A 72 -1.73 -6.46 7.02
CA ARG A 72 -3.09 -6.10 7.43
C ARG A 72 -3.24 -6.30 8.93
N CYS A 73 -3.99 -5.42 9.58
CA CYS A 73 -4.33 -5.57 10.99
C CYS A 73 -5.76 -6.13 11.12
N PRO A 74 -5.98 -7.24 11.85
CA PRO A 74 -7.29 -7.87 11.98
C PRO A 74 -8.31 -7.01 12.73
N SER A 75 -7.86 -6.09 13.58
CA SER A 75 -8.75 -5.26 14.41
C SER A 75 -9.15 -3.93 13.78
N CYS A 76 -8.29 -3.35 12.92
CA CYS A 76 -8.34 -1.92 12.63
C CYS A 76 -8.56 -1.62 11.15
N SER A 77 -8.60 -2.66 10.29
CA SER A 77 -8.65 -2.56 8.82
C SER A 77 -7.53 -1.71 8.19
N LEU A 78 -6.57 -1.24 9.00
CA LEU A 78 -5.41 -0.51 8.55
C LEU A 78 -4.49 -1.46 7.77
N LYS A 79 -3.72 -0.86 6.87
CA LYS A 79 -2.76 -1.54 6.01
C LYS A 79 -1.44 -0.81 6.10
N VAL A 80 -0.32 -1.52 6.26
CA VAL A 80 1.02 -0.93 6.15
C VAL A 80 1.75 -1.57 4.98
N ARG A 81 2.60 -0.79 4.32
CA ARG A 81 3.43 -1.27 3.21
C ARG A 81 4.76 -1.72 3.78
N VAL A 82 5.17 -2.92 3.43
CA VAL A 82 6.44 -3.49 3.86
C VAL A 82 7.47 -3.24 2.76
N ASP A 83 8.46 -2.41 3.07
CA ASP A 83 9.59 -2.17 2.17
C ASP A 83 10.69 -3.20 2.46
N THR A 84 11.09 -3.91 1.41
CA THR A 84 12.22 -4.85 1.45
C THR A 84 13.38 -4.21 0.71
N PRO A 85 14.17 -3.32 1.34
CA PRO A 85 15.30 -2.72 0.68
C PRO A 85 16.30 -3.84 0.35
N LEU A 86 16.42 -4.13 -0.95
CA LEU A 86 17.52 -4.95 -1.45
C LEU A 86 18.84 -4.21 -1.14
N PRO A 87 19.95 -4.94 -0.89
CA PRO A 87 21.22 -4.36 -0.42
C PRO A 87 21.98 -3.58 -1.51
N SER A 88 21.31 -2.65 -2.17
CA SER A 88 21.86 -1.72 -3.13
C SER A 88 21.29 -0.34 -2.81
N GLU A 89 21.95 0.40 -1.92
CA GLU A 89 22.58 1.68 -2.25
C GLU A 89 22.99 2.45 -0.97
N GLY A 90 24.28 2.71 -0.85
CA GLY A 90 24.89 3.45 0.24
C GLY A 90 24.42 4.90 0.30
N LYS A 91 23.50 5.20 1.21
CA LYS A 91 23.23 6.58 1.64
C LYS A 91 24.33 6.97 2.64
N ARG A 92 25.32 7.72 2.16
CA ARG A 92 26.29 8.43 2.99
C ARG A 92 25.51 9.34 3.96
N VAL A 93 25.47 8.98 5.23
CA VAL A 93 24.94 9.83 6.31
C VAL A 93 25.82 11.07 6.39
N GLY A 94 25.32 12.18 5.87
CA GLY A 94 25.87 13.52 6.10
C GLY A 94 25.56 13.92 7.53
N GLY A 95 26.50 13.66 8.43
CA GLY A 95 26.50 14.21 9.78
C GLY A 95 26.78 15.71 9.73
N ALA A 96 25.80 16.49 10.15
CA ALA A 96 26.01 17.80 10.73
C ALA A 96 25.06 17.90 11.93
N GLU A 97 25.42 17.20 12.99
CA GLU A 97 24.85 17.39 14.31
C GLU A 97 25.13 18.85 14.72
N GLY A 98 24.07 19.65 14.76
CA GLY A 98 24.08 20.93 15.43
C GLY A 98 24.34 20.69 16.90
N ALA A 99 25.55 21.01 17.34
CA ALA A 99 25.91 21.07 18.74
C ALA A 99 25.03 22.14 19.42
N SER A 100 23.92 21.68 19.98
CA SER A 100 23.28 22.33 21.12
C SER A 100 24.17 22.09 22.33
N SER A 101 25.05 23.05 22.64
CA SER A 101 25.52 23.38 24.00
C SER A 101 26.79 24.22 23.95
N THR A 102 26.72 25.47 24.42
CA THR A 102 27.57 26.00 25.50
C THR A 102 27.19 27.47 25.76
N THR A 103 26.52 27.66 26.91
CA THR A 103 26.15 28.90 27.63
C THR A 103 25.05 29.79 27.03
#